data_AF-A0A8C6XAV3-F1
#
_entry.id   AF-A0A8C6XAV3-F1
#
_cell.length_a   1.000
_cell.length_b   1.000
_cell.length_c   1.000
_cell.angle_alpha   90.00
_cell.angle_beta   90.00
_cell.angle_gamma   90.00
#
_symmetry.space_group_name_H-M   'P 1'
#
loop_
_entity.id
_entity.type
_entity.pdbx_description
1 polymer ?
#
loop_
_entity_poly.entity_id
_entity_poly.type
_entity_poly.pdbx_seq_one_letter_code
_entity_poly.pdbx_strand_id
1 'polypeptide(L)'
;MNFLVTLVLLGQIIGCTSLSVEFDCNGEEAEELAKLAMQYINSHNLHGYKQTLNIIKDFAEWFQRPKMVAEITLNVLETKCHVLDPTPVENCTVRQQHEHVSV
;
A
#
# COMPACT_ATOMS: atom_id res chain seq x y z
N MET A 1 0.27 -24.42 -43.69
CA MET A 1 1.31 -23.46 -43.23
C MET A 1 0.69 -22.23 -42.56
N ASN A 2 -0.23 -21.53 -43.21
CA ASN A 2 -0.75 -20.23 -42.73
C ASN A 2 -1.57 -20.29 -41.42
N PHE A 3 -2.31 -21.37 -41.18
CA PHE A 3 -3.18 -21.48 -40.00
C PHE A 3 -2.41 -21.66 -38.68
N LEU A 4 -1.24 -22.30 -38.76
CA LEU A 4 -0.34 -22.45 -37.61
C LEU A 4 0.34 -21.12 -37.26
N VAL A 5 0.69 -20.33 -38.28
CA VAL A 5 1.25 -18.98 -38.10
C VAL A 5 0.22 -18.05 -37.45
N THR A 6 -1.06 -18.13 -37.84
CA THR A 6 -2.11 -17.32 -37.22
C THR A 6 -2.38 -17.70 -35.77
N LEU A 7 -2.37 -19.00 -35.43
CA LEU A 7 -2.56 -19.46 -34.04
C LEU A 7 -1.39 -19.07 -33.12
N VAL A 8 -0.16 -19.11 -33.63
CA VAL A 8 1.03 -18.64 -32.87
C VAL A 8 0.97 -17.13 -32.62
N LEU A 9 0.53 -16.33 -33.59
CA LEU A 9 0.34 -14.89 -33.42
C LEU A 9 -0.78 -14.55 -32.41
N LEU A 10 -1.91 -15.27 -32.46
CA LEU A 10 -3.02 -15.07 -31.50
C LEU A 10 -2.64 -15.49 -30.07
N GLY A 11 -1.81 -16.52 -29.90
CA GLY A 11 -1.30 -16.96 -28.60
C GLY A 11 -0.38 -15.93 -27.93
N GLN A 12 0.33 -15.10 -28.71
CA GLN A 12 1.19 -14.03 -28.20
C GLN A 12 0.38 -12.84 -27.65
N ILE A 13 -0.84 -12.61 -28.15
CA ILE A 13 -1.70 -11.49 -27.74
C ILE A 13 -2.39 -11.78 -26.39
N ILE A 14 -2.58 -13.05 -26.05
CA ILE A 14 -3.24 -13.48 -24.80
C ILE A 14 -2.22 -13.62 -23.65
N GLY A 15 -0.92 -13.74 -23.96
CA GLY A 15 0.08 -14.23 -23.01
C GLY A 15 0.93 -13.20 -22.26
N CYS A 16 0.89 -11.90 -22.59
CA CYS A 16 1.74 -10.94 -21.88
C CYS A 16 1.19 -9.53 -21.98
N THR A 17 0.65 -8.98 -20.88
CA THR A 17 0.88 -7.59 -20.42
C THR A 17 0.07 -7.34 -19.15
N SER A 18 0.26 -8.14 -18.10
CA SER A 18 0.32 -7.50 -16.77
C SER A 18 1.74 -6.97 -16.67
N LEU A 19 1.97 -5.76 -17.17
CA LEU A 19 3.21 -5.04 -16.90
C LEU A 19 3.11 -4.59 -15.44
N SER A 20 3.27 -5.52 -14.51
CA SER A 20 3.61 -5.18 -13.14
C SER A 20 5.03 -4.64 -13.21
N VAL A 21 5.14 -3.33 -13.43
CA VAL A 21 6.38 -2.63 -13.16
C VAL A 21 6.56 -2.77 -11.66
N GLU A 22 7.63 -3.43 -11.23
CA GLU A 22 7.98 -3.45 -9.82
C GLU A 22 8.49 -2.05 -9.49
N PHE A 23 7.74 -1.32 -8.68
CA PHE A 23 8.01 0.09 -8.42
C PHE A 23 8.93 0.27 -7.21
N ASP A 24 9.62 1.41 -7.19
CA ASP A 24 10.53 1.77 -6.10
C ASP A 24 9.73 2.10 -4.83
N CYS A 25 9.77 1.20 -3.84
CA CYS A 25 9.17 1.44 -2.52
C CYS A 25 9.80 2.59 -1.75
N ASN A 26 10.98 3.09 -2.15
CA ASN A 26 11.61 4.29 -1.62
C ASN A 26 11.52 5.48 -2.60
N GLY A 27 10.72 5.34 -3.65
CA GLY A 27 10.45 6.42 -4.59
C GLY A 27 9.55 7.48 -3.99
N GLU A 28 9.68 8.71 -4.47
CA GLU A 28 8.89 9.87 -4.02
C GLU A 28 7.38 9.59 -4.07
N GLU A 29 6.90 8.97 -5.16
CA GLU A 29 5.49 8.61 -5.32
C GLU A 29 4.99 7.62 -4.26
N ALA A 30 5.78 6.59 -3.94
CA ALA A 30 5.43 5.62 -2.90
C ALA A 30 5.37 6.30 -1.52
N GLU A 31 6.30 7.22 -1.23
CA GLU A 31 6.32 7.99 0.02
C GLU A 31 5.10 8.93 0.13
N GLU A 32 4.73 9.62 -0.95
CA GLU A 32 3.57 10.50 -0.98
C GLU A 32 2.26 9.72 -0.80
N LEU A 33 2.11 8.59 -1.48
CA LEU A 33 0.96 7.71 -1.32
C LEU A 33 0.89 7.10 0.07
N ALA A 34 2.03 6.68 0.65
CA ALA A 34 2.09 6.19 2.02
C ALA A 34 1.64 7.27 3.01
N LYS A 35 2.08 8.53 2.82
CA LYS A 35 1.66 9.66 3.66
C LYS A 35 0.15 9.91 3.55
N LEU A 36 -0.41 9.90 2.35
CA LEU A 36 -1.85 10.05 2.13
C LEU A 36 -2.64 8.91 2.80
N ALA A 37 -2.17 7.66 2.63
CA ALA A 37 -2.78 6.49 3.25
C ALA A 37 -2.73 6.58 4.79
N MET A 38 -1.61 7.01 5.39
CA MET A 38 -1.51 7.18 6.84
C MET A 38 -2.44 8.28 7.38
N GLN A 39 -2.62 9.37 6.64
CA GLN A 39 -3.61 10.41 6.99
C GLN A 39 -5.04 9.86 6.92
N TYR A 40 -5.34 9.08 5.88
CA TYR A 40 -6.65 8.43 5.73
C TYR A 40 -6.92 7.45 6.88
N ILE A 41 -5.98 6.55 7.17
CA ILE A 41 -6.08 5.56 8.26
C ILE A 41 -6.35 6.27 9.60
N ASN A 42 -5.57 7.30 9.95
CA ASN A 42 -5.72 7.97 11.25
C ASN A 42 -6.95 8.88 11.34
N SER A 43 -7.53 9.32 10.21
CA SER A 43 -8.79 10.09 10.21
C SER A 43 -10.04 9.20 10.21
N HIS A 44 -9.92 7.94 9.76
CA HIS A 44 -11.06 7.02 9.63
C HIS A 44 -11.08 5.90 10.66
N ASN A 45 -9.95 5.62 11.33
CA ASN A 45 -9.93 4.65 12.42
C ASN A 45 -10.52 5.28 13.69
N LEU A 46 -11.75 4.87 14.04
CA LEU A 46 -12.51 5.44 15.16
C LEU A 46 -12.27 4.69 16.49
N HIS A 47 -11.40 3.68 16.49
CA HIS A 47 -11.15 2.84 17.66
C HIS A 47 -9.66 2.55 17.86
N GLY A 48 -9.28 2.26 19.09
CA GLY A 48 -7.92 1.85 19.44
C GLY A 48 -6.94 3.01 19.43
N TYR A 49 -5.79 2.79 18.80
CA TYR A 49 -4.66 3.72 18.85
C TYR A 49 -4.30 4.24 17.46
N LYS A 50 -3.74 5.45 17.43
CA LYS A 50 -3.21 6.04 16.20
C LYS A 50 -2.08 5.18 15.66
N GLN A 51 -1.94 5.15 14.33
CA GLN A 51 -0.98 4.33 13.61
C GLN A 51 0.15 5.20 13.06
N THR A 52 1.38 4.71 13.10
CA THR A 52 2.50 5.32 12.38
C THR A 52 3.07 4.36 11.33
N LEU A 53 3.67 4.90 10.29
CA LEU A 53 4.30 4.11 9.24
C LEU A 53 5.58 3.46 9.78
N ASN A 54 5.77 2.18 9.49
CA ASN A 54 7.04 1.49 9.74
C ASN A 54 7.80 1.28 8.43
N ILE A 55 7.20 0.55 7.49
CA ILE A 55 7.83 0.18 6.21
C ILE A 55 6.77 0.15 5.11
N ILE A 56 7.10 0.70 3.94
CA ILE A 56 6.38 0.44 2.68
C ILE A 56 6.85 -0.92 2.17
N LYS A 57 5.95 -1.90 2.17
CA LYS A 57 6.29 -3.29 1.86
C LYS A 57 6.26 -3.60 0.39
N ASP A 58 5.29 -3.02 -0.30
CA ASP A 58 5.07 -3.25 -1.71
C ASP A 58 4.36 -2.04 -2.29
N PHE A 59 4.62 -1.79 -3.57
CA PHE A 59 3.99 -0.74 -4.34
C PHE A 59 3.84 -1.22 -5.79
N ALA A 60 2.60 -1.23 -6.25
CA ALA A 60 2.24 -1.66 -7.58
C ALA A 60 1.24 -0.68 -8.17
N GLU A 61 1.38 -0.41 -9.45
CA GLU A 61 0.39 0.34 -10.20
C GLU A 61 -0.05 -0.46 -11.41
N TRP A 62 -1.35 -0.42 -11.69
CA TRP A 62 -1.89 -1.02 -12.89
C TRP A 62 -2.97 -0.16 -13.52
N PHE A 63 -3.13 -0.38 -14.82
CA PHE A 63 -4.12 0.30 -15.60
C PHE A 63 -5.49 -0.38 -15.44
N GLN A 64 -6.41 0.26 -14.73
CA GLN A 64 -7.79 -0.16 -14.60
C GLN A 64 -8.71 0.80 -15.36
N ARG A 65 -8.91 0.55 -16.67
CA ARG A 65 -9.64 1.45 -17.58
C ARG A 65 -10.93 2.01 -16.97
N PRO A 66 -11.17 3.34 -17.03
CA PRO A 66 -10.35 4.38 -17.66
C PRO A 66 -9.29 5.03 -16.73
N LYS A 67 -8.99 4.41 -15.58
CA LYS A 67 -8.16 4.97 -14.51
C LYS A 67 -6.85 4.21 -14.34
N MET A 68 -5.89 4.86 -13.70
CA MET A 68 -4.72 4.21 -13.13
C MET A 68 -5.00 3.96 -11.65
N VAL A 69 -4.62 2.79 -11.15
CA VAL A 69 -4.81 2.41 -9.75
C VAL A 69 -3.46 2.01 -9.18
N ALA A 70 -3.14 2.65 -8.06
CA ALA A 70 -2.01 2.33 -7.23
C ALA A 70 -2.49 1.46 -6.05
N GLU A 71 -1.79 0.35 -5.82
CA GLU A 71 -1.87 -0.46 -4.63
C GLU A 71 -0.58 -0.34 -3.86
N ILE A 72 -0.71 -0.05 -2.57
CA ILE A 72 0.42 0.09 -1.67
C ILE A 72 0.16 -0.78 -0.44
N THR A 73 1.14 -1.62 -0.11
CA THR A 73 1.10 -2.42 1.12
C THR A 73 1.96 -1.75 2.17
N LEU A 74 1.34 -1.39 3.29
CA LEU A 74 2.01 -0.70 4.39
C LEU A 74 2.09 -1.59 5.62
N ASN A 75 3.29 -1.67 6.21
CA ASN A 75 3.43 -2.09 7.58
C ASN A 75 3.30 -0.89 8.50
N VAL A 76 2.32 -0.94 9.40
CA VAL A 76 2.05 0.11 10.38
C VAL A 76 2.33 -0.38 11.80
N LEU A 77 2.55 0.56 12.71
CA LEU A 77 2.73 0.31 14.13
C LEU A 77 1.71 1.11 14.93
N GLU A 78 1.14 0.48 15.95
CA GLU A 78 0.34 1.20 16.94
C GLU A 78 1.21 2.17 17.73
N THR A 79 0.65 3.33 18.04
CA THR A 79 1.24 4.30 18.96
C THR A 79 0.58 4.21 20.33
N LYS A 80 1.10 4.94 21.32
CA LYS A 80 0.48 5.06 22.64
C LYS A 80 -0.71 6.03 22.67
N CYS A 81 -0.88 6.84 21.63
CA CYS A 81 -1.99 7.79 21.54
C CYS A 81 -3.27 7.07 21.14
N HIS A 82 -4.30 7.17 21.98
CA HIS A 82 -5.64 6.74 21.61
C HIS A 82 -6.15 7.60 20.45
N VAL A 83 -7.04 7.08 19.59
CA VAL A 83 -7.59 7.82 18.44
C VAL A 83 -8.28 9.15 18.81
N LEU A 84 -8.77 9.26 20.06
CA LEU A 84 -9.39 10.47 20.61
C LEU A 84 -8.40 11.45 21.26
N ASP A 85 -7.13 11.09 21.38
CA ASP A 85 -6.09 11.96 21.92
C ASP A 85 -5.83 13.13 20.95
N PRO A 86 -5.82 14.40 21.38
CA PRO A 86 -5.58 15.54 20.49
C PRO A 86 -4.13 15.63 19.98
N THR A 87 -3.18 14.88 20.55
CA THR A 87 -1.77 14.88 20.17
C THR A 87 -1.59 14.45 18.71
N PRO A 88 -0.92 15.24 17.85
CA PRO A 88 -0.59 14.82 16.49
C PRO A 88 0.18 13.49 16.47
N VAL A 89 -0.06 12.65 15.46
CA VAL A 89 0.49 11.29 15.41
C VAL A 89 2.02 11.27 15.36
N GLU A 90 2.62 12.31 14.80
CA GLU A 90 4.07 12.51 14.69
C GLU A 90 4.74 12.67 16.07
N ASN A 91 3.96 13.10 17.07
CA ASN A 91 4.42 13.27 18.45
C ASN A 91 4.07 12.07 19.34
N CYS A 92 3.43 11.05 18.79
CA CYS A 92 3.04 9.85 19.52
C CYS A 92 4.18 8.81 19.48
N THR A 93 4.52 8.26 20.64
CA THR A 93 5.52 7.19 20.71
C THR A 93 4.91 5.86 20.28
N VAL A 94 5.73 5.02 19.62
CA VAL A 94 5.34 3.66 19.23
C VAL A 94 5.06 2.83 20.49
N ARG A 95 3.94 2.10 20.46
CA ARG A 95 3.56 1.14 21.48
C ARG A 95 4.47 -0.09 21.35
N GLN A 96 5.08 -0.49 22.46
CA GLN A 96 6.02 -1.61 22.45
C GLN A 96 5.26 -2.93 22.44
N GLN A 97 5.82 -3.96 21.79
CA GLN A 97 5.14 -5.26 21.61
C GLN A 97 4.67 -5.89 22.94
N HIS A 98 5.43 -5.74 24.02
CA HIS A 98 5.07 -6.25 25.35
C HIS A 98 3.88 -5.53 26.00
N GLU A 99 3.51 -4.36 25.49
CA GLU A 99 2.35 -3.58 25.94
C GLU A 99 1.07 -4.01 25.20
N HIS A 100 1.18 -4.81 24.14
CA HIS A 100 0.03 -5.47 23.53
C HIS A 100 -0.35 -6.63 24.46
N VAL A 101 -1.58 -6.60 24.98
CA VAL A 101 -2.08 -7.70 25.81
C VAL A 101 -1.97 -8.98 24.98
N SER A 102 -1.15 -9.91 25.45
CA SER A 102 -1.11 -11.26 24.87
C SER A 102 -2.48 -11.88 25.14
N VAL A 103 -3.28 -12.02 24.09
CA VAL A 103 -4.55 -12.78 24.15
C VAL A 103 -4.21 -14.26 24.21
#